data_AF-A0A7J4KLX5-F1
#
_entry.id   AF-A0A7J4KLX5-F1
#
_cell.length_a   1.000
_cell.length_b   1.000
_cell.length_c   1.000
_cell.angle_alpha   90.00
_cell.angle_beta   90.00
_cell.angle_gamma   90.00
#
_symmetry.space_group_name_H-M   'P 1'
#
loop_
_entity.id
_entity.type
_entity.pdbx_description
1 polymer ?
#
loop_
_entity_poly.entity_id
_entity_poly.type
_entity_poly.pdbx_seq_one_letter_code
_entity_poly.pdbx_strand_id
1 'polypeptide(L)'
;WDTKYVLLVGDMKKLPIRFTYASWWEQDLLSDLYYGDVFDANGDFCSWDANGNDRFGEIDEDGYDLDGVDLYADVHIGRLACADVTEVQTVVSKIIVYEQETSNQIWFKRLILAGGDTFPVSMGAPPFVYEGEITNIKVAQTMPDFQQTFLWTSKFNLHRINFNWAINKGAGFVSYSGHGFEHGWGTSRPNAITKAKIYYYTPYLKGLKNGYKLPIIFFDACLTAKLDFNITDLRNYYPKMTNTLVRIFSLSSDPHDFYQCFAWSFLANEQGGAIATIGSTRTAYTWVDSNGVYGGAGYLNVHFFDAYTDGITIGQMLTSSQNAYIQNVGPDYFTIEEFMLLGDPSLMTGGYQ
;
A
#
# COMPACT_ATOMS: atom_id res chain seq x y z
N TRP A 1 21.78 19.75 6.48
CA TRP A 1 20.51 20.25 5.95
C TRP A 1 19.41 19.68 6.84
N ASP A 2 18.34 20.43 7.13
CA ASP A 2 17.22 20.01 8.02
C ASP A 2 16.00 19.54 7.21
N THR A 3 16.26 18.83 6.10
CA THR A 3 15.18 18.30 5.24
C THR A 3 14.51 17.14 5.96
N LYS A 4 13.17 17.18 6.07
CA LYS A 4 12.38 16.14 6.75
C LYS A 4 11.49 15.33 5.82
N TYR A 5 11.10 15.92 4.69
CA TYR A 5 10.13 15.36 3.76
C TYR A 5 10.62 15.52 2.32
N VAL A 6 10.42 14.47 1.52
CA VAL A 6 10.66 14.49 0.07
C VAL A 6 9.40 13.99 -0.62
N LEU A 7 8.77 14.86 -1.42
CA LEU A 7 7.62 14.53 -2.24
C LEU A 7 8.03 14.35 -3.70
N LEU A 8 7.87 13.14 -4.21
CA LEU A 8 8.10 12.78 -5.61
C LEU A 8 6.83 13.06 -6.42
N VAL A 9 6.92 13.81 -7.52
CA VAL A 9 5.75 14.14 -8.36
C VAL A 9 5.98 13.69 -9.80
N GLY A 10 5.27 12.63 -10.18
CA GLY A 10 5.31 12.04 -11.51
C GLY A 10 5.09 10.53 -11.49
N ASP A 11 4.44 10.02 -12.53
CA ASP A 11 4.45 8.59 -12.84
C ASP A 11 5.86 8.07 -13.10
N MET A 12 6.01 6.75 -13.18
CA MET A 12 7.31 6.09 -13.38
C MET A 12 8.00 6.48 -14.70
N LYS A 13 7.27 6.98 -15.70
CA LYS A 13 7.85 7.45 -16.97
C LYS A 13 8.50 8.83 -16.84
N LYS A 14 7.94 9.71 -16.00
CA LYS A 14 8.42 11.08 -15.81
C LYS A 14 9.41 11.20 -14.66
N LEU A 15 9.20 10.42 -13.60
CA LEU A 15 10.05 10.38 -12.43
C LEU A 15 10.29 8.91 -12.07
N PRO A 16 11.48 8.37 -12.39
CA PRO A 16 11.75 6.96 -12.19
C PRO A 16 11.65 6.56 -10.71
N ILE A 17 11.57 5.26 -10.49
CA ILE A 17 11.68 4.59 -9.20
C ILE A 17 12.85 3.61 -9.29
N ARG A 18 13.52 3.33 -8.18
CA ARG A 18 14.69 2.45 -8.17
C ARG A 18 14.25 1.00 -8.25
N PHE A 19 14.92 0.23 -9.12
CA PHE A 19 14.90 -1.23 -9.07
C PHE A 19 15.96 -1.72 -8.09
N THR A 20 15.59 -2.63 -7.18
CA THR A 20 16.48 -3.16 -6.15
C THR A 20 16.53 -4.69 -6.17
N TYR A 21 17.62 -5.23 -5.62
CA TYR A 21 17.94 -6.66 -5.56
C TYR A 21 17.84 -7.22 -4.13
N ALA A 22 16.81 -6.77 -3.41
CA ALA A 22 16.49 -7.12 -2.03
C ALA A 22 15.94 -8.55 -1.84
N SER A 23 16.06 -9.41 -2.85
CA SER A 23 15.54 -10.78 -2.87
C SER A 23 16.13 -11.58 -4.03
N TRP A 24 16.40 -12.87 -3.78
CA TRP A 24 16.94 -13.80 -4.78
C TRP A 24 15.86 -14.47 -5.66
N TRP A 25 14.60 -14.49 -5.22
CA TRP A 25 13.49 -15.22 -5.87
C TRP A 25 12.55 -14.31 -6.68
N GLU A 26 12.43 -13.05 -6.29
CA GLU A 26 11.74 -11.99 -7.03
C GLU A 26 12.74 -10.84 -7.21
N GLN A 27 13.28 -10.77 -8.42
CA GLN A 27 14.19 -9.71 -8.87
C GLN A 27 13.35 -8.57 -9.46
N ASP A 28 13.87 -7.36 -9.45
CA ASP A 28 13.20 -6.14 -9.93
C ASP A 28 12.19 -5.54 -8.94
N LEU A 29 12.53 -5.49 -7.65
CA LEU A 29 11.71 -4.80 -6.66
C LEU A 29 11.71 -3.29 -6.92
N LEU A 30 10.55 -2.63 -6.87
CA LEU A 30 10.48 -1.18 -7.00
C LEU A 30 10.48 -0.53 -5.62
N SER A 31 11.45 0.35 -5.37
CA SER A 31 11.64 1.00 -4.08
C SER A 31 11.82 2.52 -4.25
N ASP A 32 10.93 3.29 -3.62
CA ASP A 32 11.17 4.71 -3.38
C ASP A 32 12.02 4.94 -2.11
N LEU A 33 12.22 3.90 -1.28
CA LEU A 33 13.09 4.01 -0.08
C LEU A 33 14.52 4.41 -0.46
N TYR A 34 15.00 4.02 -1.65
CA TYR A 34 16.27 4.47 -2.24
C TYR A 34 16.47 6.00 -2.23
N TYR A 35 15.39 6.78 -2.34
CA TYR A 35 15.47 8.24 -2.30
C TYR A 35 15.31 8.82 -0.89
N GLY A 36 14.94 7.99 0.08
CA GLY A 36 14.70 8.34 1.48
C GLY A 36 15.81 7.92 2.44
N ASP A 37 16.47 6.80 2.17
CA ASP A 37 17.61 6.23 2.90
C ASP A 37 18.90 6.57 2.13
N VAL A 38 19.62 7.55 2.66
CA VAL A 38 20.75 8.24 2.03
C VAL A 38 22.05 7.99 2.80
N PHE A 39 21.96 7.68 4.09
CA PHE A 39 23.09 7.42 4.97
C PHE A 39 23.04 6.00 5.53
N ASP A 40 24.22 5.38 5.68
CA ASP A 40 24.35 4.11 6.38
C ASP A 40 24.25 4.28 7.90
N ALA A 41 24.33 3.16 8.63
CA ALA A 41 24.28 3.14 10.09
C ALA A 41 25.42 3.93 10.79
N ASN A 42 26.50 4.29 10.07
CA ASN A 42 27.60 5.10 10.58
C ASN A 42 27.41 6.60 10.28
N GLY A 43 26.41 6.96 9.48
CA GLY A 43 26.16 8.32 8.99
C GLY A 43 26.97 8.69 7.75
N ASP A 44 27.59 7.71 7.08
CA ASP A 44 28.28 7.88 5.81
C ASP A 44 27.30 7.73 4.64
N PHE A 45 27.58 8.35 3.49
CA PHE A 45 26.68 8.28 2.33
C PHE A 45 26.56 6.83 1.81
N CYS A 46 25.32 6.33 1.71
CA CYS A 46 25.00 5.03 1.13
C CYS A 46 24.58 5.19 -0.33
N SER A 47 25.36 4.65 -1.27
CA SER A 47 25.01 4.66 -2.70
C SER A 47 23.92 3.65 -3.05
N TRP A 48 23.64 2.71 -2.15
CA TRP A 48 22.97 1.43 -2.38
C TRP A 48 23.65 0.56 -3.44
N ASP A 49 24.88 0.86 -3.87
CA ASP A 49 25.69 0.07 -4.81
C ASP A 49 27.14 0.19 -4.35
N ALA A 50 27.48 -0.48 -3.25
CA ALA A 50 28.78 -0.33 -2.60
C ALA A 50 29.90 -1.04 -3.39
N ASN A 51 29.53 -2.08 -4.13
CA ASN A 51 30.46 -2.89 -4.91
C ASN A 51 30.60 -2.41 -6.38
N GLY A 52 29.76 -1.47 -6.83
CA GLY A 52 29.85 -0.82 -8.13
C GLY A 52 29.43 -1.71 -9.30
N ASN A 53 28.46 -2.60 -9.09
CA ASN A 53 27.99 -3.57 -10.07
C ASN A 53 26.66 -3.18 -10.75
N ASP A 54 26.15 -1.97 -10.48
CA ASP A 54 24.85 -1.45 -10.94
C ASP A 54 23.63 -2.26 -10.44
N ARG A 55 23.78 -3.09 -9.39
CA ARG A 55 22.70 -3.77 -8.69
C ARG A 55 22.50 -3.11 -7.35
N PHE A 56 21.38 -2.39 -7.21
CA PHE A 56 21.15 -1.57 -6.04
C PHE A 56 20.44 -2.33 -4.92
N GLY A 57 20.84 -2.14 -3.66
CA GLY A 57 20.23 -2.78 -2.48
C GLY A 57 20.31 -4.30 -2.55
N GLU A 58 21.46 -4.82 -2.95
CA GLU A 58 21.68 -6.25 -3.16
C GLU A 58 21.85 -7.00 -1.84
N ILE A 59 21.12 -8.11 -1.72
CA ILE A 59 21.40 -9.16 -0.74
C ILE A 59 21.90 -10.44 -1.42
N ASP A 60 22.72 -11.22 -0.73
CA ASP A 60 23.12 -12.56 -1.19
C ASP A 60 22.04 -13.63 -0.93
N GLU A 61 22.31 -14.88 -1.33
CA GLU A 61 21.39 -16.01 -1.16
C GLU A 61 21.10 -16.34 0.31
N ASP A 62 22.00 -15.97 1.22
CA ASP A 62 21.86 -16.15 2.67
C ASP A 62 21.17 -14.93 3.34
N GLY A 63 20.87 -13.88 2.57
CA GLY A 63 20.19 -12.68 3.02
C GLY A 63 21.12 -11.62 3.63
N TYR A 64 22.43 -11.71 3.40
CA TYR A 64 23.37 -10.68 3.83
C TYR A 64 23.38 -9.52 2.85
N ASP A 65 23.31 -8.31 3.41
CA ASP A 65 23.47 -7.05 2.68
C ASP A 65 24.88 -6.90 2.12
N LEU A 66 24.95 -6.60 0.83
CA LEU A 66 26.18 -6.40 0.07
C LEU A 66 26.47 -4.92 -0.22
N ASP A 67 25.53 -4.03 0.07
CA ASP A 67 25.58 -2.61 -0.30
C ASP A 67 25.60 -1.63 0.88
N GLY A 68 25.48 -2.12 2.11
CA GLY A 68 25.54 -1.30 3.33
C GLY A 68 24.24 -0.54 3.60
N VAL A 69 23.11 -1.02 3.06
CA VAL A 69 21.79 -0.41 3.24
C VAL A 69 21.26 -0.75 4.63
N ASP A 70 20.96 0.25 5.45
CA ASP A 70 20.47 0.02 6.82
C ASP A 70 18.93 0.02 6.94
N LEU A 71 18.24 0.38 5.85
CA LEU A 71 16.78 0.45 5.69
C LEU A 71 16.09 1.58 6.47
N TYR A 72 16.83 2.41 7.21
CA TYR A 72 16.28 3.51 7.99
C TYR A 72 16.21 4.78 7.15
N ALA A 73 15.00 5.11 6.67
CA ALA A 73 14.78 6.35 5.93
C ALA A 73 15.23 7.60 6.73
N ASP A 74 16.15 8.37 6.19
CA ASP A 74 16.61 9.67 6.72
C ASP A 74 15.59 10.78 6.53
N VAL A 75 14.78 10.67 5.47
CA VAL A 75 13.68 11.60 5.16
C VAL A 75 12.40 10.83 4.89
N HIS A 76 11.28 11.40 5.33
CA HIS A 76 9.98 10.83 5.05
C HIS A 76 9.63 11.02 3.57
N ILE A 77 9.41 9.92 2.87
CA ILE A 77 9.19 9.93 1.43
C ILE A 77 7.76 9.56 1.06
N GLY A 78 7.23 10.21 0.03
CA GLY A 78 5.96 9.86 -0.59
C GLY A 78 5.90 10.31 -2.04
N ARG A 79 5.02 9.67 -2.82
CA ARG A 79 4.89 9.90 -4.26
C ARG A 79 3.47 10.27 -4.68
N LEU A 80 3.35 11.33 -5.47
CA LEU A 80 2.19 11.61 -6.30
C LEU A 80 2.48 11.07 -7.71
N ALA A 81 1.98 9.87 -8.02
CA ALA A 81 2.25 9.15 -9.27
C ALA A 81 1.44 9.71 -10.47
N CYS A 82 1.34 11.03 -10.58
CA CYS A 82 0.50 11.71 -11.56
C CYS A 82 1.00 11.49 -12.99
N ALA A 83 0.13 10.96 -13.85
CA ALA A 83 0.41 10.78 -15.27
C ALA A 83 0.27 12.08 -16.07
N ASP A 84 -0.50 13.05 -15.59
CA ASP A 84 -0.73 14.34 -16.26
C ASP A 84 -1.10 15.48 -15.31
N VAL A 85 -1.30 16.68 -15.86
CA VAL A 85 -1.63 17.90 -15.12
C VAL A 85 -3.01 17.83 -14.46
N THR A 86 -3.96 17.10 -15.04
CA THR A 86 -5.31 16.93 -14.48
C THR A 86 -5.25 16.11 -13.20
N GLU A 87 -4.48 15.02 -13.20
CA GLU A 87 -4.24 14.24 -11.98
C GLU A 87 -3.54 15.09 -10.90
N VAL A 88 -2.51 15.87 -11.27
CA VAL A 88 -1.85 16.80 -10.32
C VAL A 88 -2.85 17.77 -9.71
N GLN A 89 -3.67 18.44 -10.52
CA GLN A 89 -4.69 19.37 -10.04
C GLN A 89 -5.68 18.70 -9.10
N THR A 90 -6.10 17.48 -9.43
CA THR A 90 -7.02 16.69 -8.62
C THR A 90 -6.42 16.37 -7.25
N VAL A 91 -5.22 15.81 -7.20
CA VAL A 91 -4.61 15.40 -5.92
C VAL A 91 -4.18 16.59 -5.07
N VAL A 92 -3.64 17.65 -5.68
CA VAL A 92 -3.25 18.87 -4.95
C VAL A 92 -4.49 19.56 -4.37
N SER A 93 -5.60 19.64 -5.12
CA SER A 93 -6.86 20.17 -4.59
C SER A 93 -7.35 19.36 -3.40
N LYS A 94 -7.22 18.04 -3.43
CA LYS A 94 -7.58 17.17 -2.30
C LYS A 94 -6.69 17.41 -1.08
N ILE A 95 -5.37 17.53 -1.27
CA ILE A 95 -4.41 17.83 -0.21
C ILE A 95 -4.76 19.15 0.48
N ILE A 96 -4.91 20.22 -0.30
CA ILE A 96 -5.25 21.56 0.23
C ILE A 96 -6.55 21.53 1.03
N VAL A 97 -7.62 20.94 0.48
CA VAL A 97 -8.91 20.88 1.17
C VAL A 97 -8.83 19.98 2.41
N TYR A 98 -8.15 18.84 2.33
CA TYR A 98 -7.98 17.95 3.46
C TYR A 98 -7.27 18.65 4.62
N GLU A 99 -6.16 19.32 4.33
CA GLU A 99 -5.34 20.02 5.32
C GLU A 99 -6.07 21.23 5.94
N GLN A 100 -6.94 21.91 5.20
CA GLN A 100 -7.68 23.09 5.68
C GLN A 100 -9.01 22.77 6.36
N GLU A 101 -9.70 21.69 5.95
CA GLU A 101 -11.10 21.47 6.33
C GLU A 101 -11.35 20.19 7.14
N THR A 102 -10.38 19.28 7.25
CA THR A 102 -10.58 17.98 7.95
C THR A 102 -10.54 18.08 9.47
N SER A 103 -9.89 19.11 10.01
CA SER A 103 -9.74 19.27 11.45
C SER A 103 -11.10 19.31 12.14
N ASN A 104 -11.23 18.54 13.22
CA ASN A 104 -12.47 18.34 13.98
C ASN A 104 -13.64 17.70 13.21
N GLN A 105 -13.44 17.19 12.00
CA GLN A 105 -14.50 16.52 11.26
C GLN A 105 -14.80 15.13 11.84
N ILE A 106 -16.06 14.88 12.17
CA ILE A 106 -16.53 13.62 12.78
C ILE A 106 -16.21 12.40 11.90
N TRP A 107 -16.22 12.57 10.57
CA TRP A 107 -15.93 11.46 9.67
C TRP A 107 -14.49 10.96 9.78
N PHE A 108 -13.55 11.79 10.22
CA PHE A 108 -12.15 11.40 10.37
C PHE A 108 -11.99 10.36 11.48
N LYS A 109 -12.71 10.47 12.59
CA LYS A 109 -12.67 9.49 13.69
C LYS A 109 -13.42 8.18 13.40
N ARG A 110 -13.52 7.77 12.12
CA ARG A 110 -14.03 6.45 11.72
C ARG A 110 -12.91 5.63 11.08
N LEU A 111 -12.85 4.38 11.50
CA LEU A 111 -11.89 3.38 11.04
C LEU A 111 -12.63 2.23 10.36
N ILE A 112 -12.35 1.99 9.09
CA ILE A 112 -12.90 0.87 8.33
C ILE A 112 -11.88 -0.27 8.34
N LEU A 113 -12.31 -1.45 8.75
CA LEU A 113 -11.49 -2.64 8.90
C LEU A 113 -12.03 -3.71 7.96
N ALA A 114 -11.35 -3.93 6.84
CA ALA A 114 -11.75 -4.86 5.82
C ALA A 114 -10.79 -6.06 5.76
N GLY A 115 -11.33 -7.27 5.86
CA GLY A 115 -10.49 -8.47 5.93
C GLY A 115 -11.28 -9.76 5.79
N GLY A 116 -10.56 -10.87 5.66
CA GLY A 116 -11.13 -12.19 5.53
C GLY A 116 -10.11 -13.28 5.78
N ASP A 117 -10.43 -14.47 5.26
CA ASP A 117 -9.55 -15.63 5.27
C ASP A 117 -8.56 -15.50 4.09
N THR A 118 -7.33 -15.06 4.40
CA THR A 118 -6.30 -14.79 3.39
C THR A 118 -5.78 -16.10 2.84
N PHE A 119 -5.47 -17.05 3.72
CA PHE A 119 -5.04 -18.39 3.33
C PHE A 119 -6.05 -19.43 3.83
N PRO A 120 -7.10 -19.73 3.03
CA PRO A 120 -8.10 -20.72 3.46
C PRO A 120 -7.58 -22.15 3.30
N VAL A 121 -8.34 -23.11 3.82
CA VAL A 121 -8.08 -24.56 3.68
C VAL A 121 -7.85 -24.97 2.21
N SER A 122 -8.53 -24.34 1.24
CA SER A 122 -8.31 -24.60 -0.19
C SER A 122 -6.93 -24.19 -0.73
N MET A 123 -6.14 -23.47 0.07
CA MET A 123 -4.75 -23.10 -0.18
C MET A 123 -3.76 -23.86 0.71
N GLY A 124 -4.22 -24.86 1.47
CA GLY A 124 -3.36 -25.75 2.27
C GLY A 124 -3.03 -25.25 3.68
N ALA A 125 -3.66 -24.16 4.12
CA ALA A 125 -3.48 -23.61 5.46
C ALA A 125 -4.41 -24.25 6.51
N PRO A 126 -4.08 -24.16 7.81
CA PRO A 126 -4.95 -24.62 8.89
C PRO A 126 -6.31 -23.91 8.90
N PRO A 127 -7.41 -24.59 9.25
CA PRO A 127 -8.69 -23.93 9.43
C PRO A 127 -8.69 -23.00 10.66
N PHE A 128 -9.65 -22.08 10.70
CA PHE A 128 -9.92 -21.15 11.81
C PHE A 128 -8.85 -20.08 12.08
N VAL A 129 -7.94 -19.86 11.14
CA VAL A 129 -7.07 -18.69 11.10
C VAL A 129 -7.56 -17.81 9.96
N TYR A 130 -8.06 -16.61 10.28
CA TYR A 130 -8.54 -15.65 9.28
C TYR A 130 -7.62 -14.45 9.35
N GLU A 131 -6.46 -14.54 8.68
CA GLU A 131 -5.33 -13.63 8.87
C GLU A 131 -5.76 -12.17 8.74
N GLY A 132 -6.58 -11.85 7.73
CA GLY A 132 -7.05 -10.49 7.53
C GLY A 132 -7.99 -9.97 8.62
N GLU A 133 -8.83 -10.83 9.19
CA GLU A 133 -9.67 -10.45 10.34
C GLU A 133 -8.85 -10.31 11.62
N ILE A 134 -7.82 -11.14 11.81
CA ILE A 134 -6.90 -11.08 12.96
C ILE A 134 -6.06 -9.80 12.91
N THR A 135 -5.47 -9.46 11.76
CA THR A 135 -4.75 -8.20 11.55
C THR A 135 -5.68 -7.01 11.82
N ASN A 136 -6.90 -7.03 11.30
CA ASN A 136 -7.90 -5.99 11.58
C ASN A 136 -8.23 -5.84 13.07
N ILE A 137 -8.28 -6.92 13.85
CA ILE A 137 -8.46 -6.86 15.31
C ILE A 137 -7.28 -6.16 15.97
N LYS A 138 -6.04 -6.44 15.54
CA LYS A 138 -4.85 -5.77 16.09
C LYS A 138 -4.85 -4.28 15.76
N VAL A 139 -5.18 -3.90 14.52
CA VAL A 139 -5.36 -2.49 14.14
C VAL A 139 -6.47 -1.81 14.96
N ALA A 140 -7.59 -2.51 15.21
CA ALA A 140 -8.65 -1.98 16.05
C ALA A 140 -8.19 -1.70 17.49
N GLN A 141 -7.29 -2.53 18.02
CA GLN A 141 -6.77 -2.39 19.38
C GLN A 141 -5.84 -1.19 19.55
N THR A 142 -5.11 -0.81 18.50
CA THR A 142 -4.24 0.39 18.53
C THR A 142 -5.02 1.69 18.39
N MET A 143 -6.25 1.62 17.86
CA MET A 143 -7.11 2.78 17.58
C MET A 143 -8.46 2.72 18.32
N PRO A 144 -8.49 2.63 19.68
CA PRO A 144 -9.72 2.45 20.45
C PRO A 144 -10.66 3.65 20.41
N ASP A 145 -10.12 4.86 20.17
CA ASP A 145 -10.90 6.11 20.13
C ASP A 145 -11.60 6.34 18.78
N PHE A 146 -11.35 5.49 17.78
CA PHE A 146 -12.02 5.55 16.49
C PHE A 146 -13.30 4.73 16.49
N GLN A 147 -14.33 5.22 15.79
CA GLN A 147 -15.52 4.43 15.49
C GLN A 147 -15.17 3.33 14.47
N GLN A 148 -15.07 2.09 14.95
CA GLN A 148 -14.65 0.93 14.17
C GLN A 148 -15.80 0.29 13.38
N THR A 149 -15.63 0.13 12.08
CA THR A 149 -16.55 -0.58 11.17
C THR A 149 -15.86 -1.79 10.55
N PHE A 150 -16.26 -2.98 10.98
CA PHE A 150 -15.72 -4.24 10.47
C PHE A 150 -16.49 -4.74 9.24
N LEU A 151 -15.81 -4.78 8.10
CA LEU A 151 -16.26 -5.38 6.85
C LEU A 151 -15.52 -6.70 6.64
N TRP A 152 -16.10 -7.79 7.13
CA TRP A 152 -15.45 -9.09 7.19
C TRP A 152 -16.18 -10.12 6.32
N THR A 153 -15.41 -11.08 5.79
CA THR A 153 -16.02 -12.20 5.07
C THR A 153 -16.77 -13.13 6.02
N SER A 154 -16.34 -13.26 7.28
CA SER A 154 -17.06 -13.99 8.33
C SER A 154 -18.41 -13.36 8.70
N LYS A 155 -18.53 -12.04 8.56
CA LYS A 155 -19.77 -11.28 8.78
C LYS A 155 -20.67 -11.21 7.54
N PHE A 156 -20.24 -11.81 6.41
CA PHE A 156 -20.92 -11.77 5.12
C PHE A 156 -21.23 -10.34 4.62
N ASN A 157 -20.51 -9.33 5.13
CA ASN A 157 -20.75 -7.93 4.80
C ASN A 157 -19.61 -7.30 4.00
N LEU A 158 -18.50 -8.01 3.76
CA LEU A 158 -17.47 -7.57 2.83
C LEU A 158 -17.87 -7.87 1.38
N HIS A 159 -18.30 -6.84 0.65
CA HIS A 159 -18.47 -6.86 -0.80
C HIS A 159 -18.43 -5.44 -1.37
N ARG A 160 -18.27 -5.31 -2.69
CA ARG A 160 -18.05 -4.02 -3.39
C ARG A 160 -18.99 -2.88 -2.98
N ILE A 161 -20.27 -3.18 -2.77
CA ILE A 161 -21.30 -2.19 -2.43
C ILE A 161 -21.08 -1.69 -0.99
N ASN A 162 -20.91 -2.59 -0.03
CA ASN A 162 -20.71 -2.22 1.38
C ASN A 162 -19.37 -1.50 1.59
N PHE A 163 -18.32 -1.93 0.89
CA PHE A 163 -17.02 -1.25 0.91
C PHE A 163 -17.16 0.21 0.41
N ASN A 164 -17.80 0.41 -0.76
CA ASN A 164 -18.08 1.76 -1.26
C ASN A 164 -18.98 2.55 -0.32
N TRP A 165 -20.02 1.94 0.25
CA TRP A 165 -20.91 2.62 1.19
C TRP A 165 -20.19 3.07 2.46
N ALA A 166 -19.27 2.25 2.99
CA ALA A 166 -18.48 2.61 4.15
C ALA A 166 -17.57 3.81 3.85
N ILE A 167 -16.83 3.78 2.73
CA ILE A 167 -15.98 4.90 2.30
C ILE A 167 -16.82 6.15 2.00
N ASN A 168 -17.96 6.02 1.32
CA ASN A 168 -18.86 7.13 0.97
C ASN A 168 -19.45 7.86 2.18
N LYS A 169 -19.54 7.21 3.35
CA LYS A 169 -19.91 7.90 4.60
C LYS A 169 -18.80 8.86 5.09
N GLY A 170 -17.57 8.66 4.62
CA GLY A 170 -16.34 9.29 5.08
C GLY A 170 -15.72 8.49 6.23
N ALA A 171 -14.40 8.30 6.16
CA ALA A 171 -13.56 7.66 7.17
C ALA A 171 -12.18 8.33 7.19
N GLY A 172 -11.53 8.40 8.34
CA GLY A 172 -10.13 8.85 8.40
C GLY A 172 -9.17 7.77 7.96
N PHE A 173 -9.49 6.51 8.28
CA PHE A 173 -8.62 5.38 8.01
C PHE A 173 -9.37 4.17 7.45
N VAL A 174 -8.68 3.44 6.58
CA VAL A 174 -9.08 2.11 6.09
C VAL A 174 -7.89 1.17 6.22
N SER A 175 -8.05 0.06 6.94
CA SER A 175 -7.11 -1.06 6.90
C SER A 175 -7.73 -2.19 6.11
N TYR A 176 -7.11 -2.57 5.00
CA TYR A 176 -7.45 -3.78 4.26
C TYR A 176 -6.36 -4.84 4.48
N SER A 177 -6.76 -6.08 4.76
CA SER A 177 -5.85 -7.22 4.80
C SER A 177 -6.42 -8.43 4.05
N GLY A 178 -5.64 -8.98 3.11
CA GLY A 178 -6.05 -10.05 2.23
C GLY A 178 -5.09 -10.24 1.05
N HIS A 179 -5.58 -10.77 -0.07
CA HIS A 179 -4.79 -10.77 -1.30
C HIS A 179 -4.93 -9.47 -2.07
N GLY A 180 -3.88 -9.10 -2.78
CA GLY A 180 -3.87 -8.00 -3.74
C GLY A 180 -3.41 -8.46 -5.12
N PHE A 181 -3.67 -7.60 -6.08
CA PHE A 181 -3.19 -7.67 -7.46
C PHE A 181 -3.27 -6.25 -8.05
N GLU A 182 -2.69 -6.02 -9.22
CA GLU A 182 -2.41 -4.68 -9.77
C GLU A 182 -3.67 -3.84 -10.01
N HIS A 183 -4.82 -4.49 -10.14
CA HIS A 183 -6.11 -3.87 -10.45
C HIS A 183 -7.20 -4.23 -9.43
N GLY A 184 -6.82 -4.62 -8.21
CA GLY A 184 -7.79 -4.92 -7.15
C GLY A 184 -7.26 -5.66 -5.94
N TRP A 185 -8.20 -6.04 -5.08
CA TRP A 185 -7.95 -6.94 -3.97
C TRP A 185 -9.00 -8.04 -3.90
N GLY A 186 -8.69 -9.11 -3.17
CA GLY A 186 -9.62 -10.19 -2.93
C GLY A 186 -9.29 -11.01 -1.68
N THR A 187 -10.31 -11.57 -1.06
CA THR A 187 -10.14 -12.45 0.10
C THR A 187 -11.19 -13.55 0.12
N SER A 188 -10.94 -14.61 0.87
CA SER A 188 -11.79 -15.80 0.91
C SER A 188 -12.79 -15.73 2.07
N ARG A 189 -13.86 -16.52 1.93
CA ARG A 189 -14.76 -16.77 3.05
C ARG A 189 -14.08 -17.67 4.09
N PRO A 190 -14.51 -17.63 5.36
CA PRO A 190 -13.97 -18.50 6.40
C PRO A 190 -13.94 -19.97 5.99
N ASN A 191 -12.77 -20.60 6.17
CA ASN A 191 -12.55 -22.02 5.91
C ASN A 191 -12.94 -22.44 4.48
N ALA A 192 -12.73 -21.57 3.48
CA ALA A 192 -13.14 -21.86 2.11
C ALA A 192 -12.45 -23.11 1.57
N ILE A 193 -13.24 -24.15 1.27
CA ILE A 193 -12.79 -25.38 0.61
C ILE A 193 -12.74 -25.26 -0.93
N THR A 194 -13.21 -24.12 -1.47
CA THR A 194 -13.10 -23.79 -2.89
C THR A 194 -12.25 -22.53 -3.05
N LYS A 195 -11.60 -22.38 -4.21
CA LYS A 195 -10.80 -21.19 -4.54
C LYS A 195 -11.64 -19.94 -4.87
N ALA A 196 -12.93 -19.93 -4.51
CA ALA A 196 -13.83 -18.81 -4.76
C ALA A 196 -13.51 -17.67 -3.78
N LYS A 197 -13.18 -16.49 -4.32
CA LYS A 197 -12.88 -15.29 -3.54
C LYS A 197 -13.92 -14.21 -3.76
N ILE A 198 -14.01 -13.30 -2.81
CA ILE A 198 -14.68 -12.01 -2.96
C ILE A 198 -13.64 -11.03 -3.52
N TYR A 199 -14.03 -10.23 -4.50
CA TYR A 199 -13.12 -9.30 -5.17
C TYR A 199 -13.64 -7.87 -5.17
N TYR A 200 -12.70 -6.93 -5.16
CA TYR A 200 -12.91 -5.53 -5.44
C TYR A 200 -11.92 -5.08 -6.51
N TYR A 201 -12.44 -4.68 -7.69
CA TYR A 201 -11.63 -4.29 -8.84
C TYR A 201 -11.61 -2.78 -9.05
N THR A 202 -10.59 -2.27 -9.73
CA THR A 202 -10.46 -0.84 -10.07
C THR A 202 -11.73 -0.20 -10.63
N PRO A 203 -12.51 -0.83 -11.54
CA PRO A 203 -13.76 -0.24 -12.04
C PRO A 203 -14.81 0.05 -10.96
N TYR A 204 -14.78 -0.61 -9.81
CA TYR A 204 -15.71 -0.34 -8.71
C TYR A 204 -15.45 0.98 -7.98
N LEU A 205 -14.27 1.59 -8.16
CA LEU A 205 -13.98 2.93 -7.65
C LEU A 205 -14.91 3.99 -8.26
N LYS A 206 -15.51 3.74 -9.42
CA LYS A 206 -16.55 4.61 -10.00
C LYS A 206 -17.75 4.82 -9.07
N GLY A 207 -17.98 3.90 -8.13
CA GLY A 207 -19.01 4.00 -7.10
C GLY A 207 -18.58 4.79 -5.85
N LEU A 208 -17.32 5.23 -5.76
CA LEU A 208 -16.87 6.16 -4.73
C LEU A 208 -17.33 7.58 -5.08
N LYS A 209 -17.95 8.21 -4.09
CA LYS A 209 -18.62 9.52 -4.10
C LYS A 209 -18.44 10.23 -2.75
N ASN A 210 -17.39 9.90 -2.00
CA ASN A 210 -17.09 10.48 -0.69
C ASN A 210 -16.64 11.95 -0.75
N GLY A 211 -16.44 12.53 -1.95
CA GLY A 211 -15.95 13.90 -2.09
C GLY A 211 -14.64 14.09 -1.32
N TYR A 212 -14.54 15.17 -0.55
CA TYR A 212 -13.35 15.47 0.27
C TYR A 212 -13.27 14.71 1.61
N LYS A 213 -14.14 13.72 1.87
CA LYS A 213 -14.04 12.84 3.05
C LYS A 213 -13.10 11.68 2.76
N LEU A 214 -11.81 11.99 2.68
CA LEU A 214 -10.80 11.13 2.05
C LEU A 214 -10.03 10.33 3.12
N PRO A 215 -10.19 9.00 3.20
CA PRO A 215 -9.40 8.18 4.10
C PRO A 215 -7.94 8.06 3.66
N ILE A 216 -7.09 7.74 4.63
CA ILE A 216 -5.78 7.14 4.42
C ILE A 216 -5.98 5.61 4.43
N ILE A 217 -5.50 4.91 3.40
CA ILE A 217 -5.73 3.47 3.25
C ILE A 217 -4.42 2.71 3.32
N PHE A 218 -4.35 1.70 4.18
CA PHE A 218 -3.26 0.72 4.18
C PHE A 218 -3.76 -0.58 3.52
N PHE A 219 -3.06 -1.03 2.48
CA PHE A 219 -3.29 -2.31 1.82
C PHE A 219 -2.23 -3.34 2.25
N ASP A 220 -2.56 -4.16 3.26
CA ASP A 220 -1.86 -5.41 3.55
C ASP A 220 -2.26 -6.45 2.48
N ALA A 221 -1.67 -6.27 1.30
CA ALA A 221 -2.03 -6.96 0.06
C ALA A 221 -0.95 -6.76 -1.01
N CYS A 222 -0.70 -7.80 -1.82
CA CYS A 222 0.32 -7.79 -2.87
C CYS A 222 0.01 -6.80 -4.01
N LEU A 223 1.04 -6.24 -4.65
CA LEU A 223 1.01 -5.59 -5.98
C LEU A 223 0.06 -4.38 -6.11
N THR A 224 -0.56 -3.92 -5.03
CA THR A 224 -1.56 -2.84 -5.08
C THR A 224 -0.95 -1.51 -5.52
N ALA A 225 0.34 -1.31 -5.27
CA ALA A 225 1.12 -0.14 -5.67
C ALA A 225 2.13 -0.44 -6.81
N LYS A 226 1.95 -1.52 -7.58
CA LYS A 226 2.82 -1.87 -8.71
C LYS A 226 2.78 -0.80 -9.83
N LEU A 227 3.72 0.15 -9.82
CA LEU A 227 3.75 1.31 -10.73
C LEU A 227 4.10 0.95 -12.18
N ASP A 228 4.76 -0.18 -12.40
CA ASP A 228 5.10 -0.76 -13.70
C ASP A 228 4.04 -1.76 -14.20
N PHE A 229 2.83 -1.73 -13.63
CA PHE A 229 1.69 -2.53 -14.09
C PHE A 229 1.40 -2.27 -15.56
N ASN A 230 1.38 -3.30 -16.40
CA ASN A 230 1.19 -3.13 -17.83
C ASN A 230 0.38 -4.27 -18.48
N ILE A 231 0.34 -4.29 -19.81
CA ILE A 231 -0.43 -5.25 -20.60
C ILE A 231 -0.03 -6.71 -20.36
N THR A 232 1.22 -7.01 -20.01
CA THR A 232 1.67 -8.38 -19.74
C THR A 232 1.00 -8.94 -18.50
N ASP A 233 0.84 -8.12 -17.47
CA ASP A 233 0.16 -8.52 -16.23
C ASP A 233 -1.31 -8.83 -16.51
N LEU A 234 -2.00 -7.96 -17.25
CA LEU A 234 -3.39 -8.23 -17.68
C LEU A 234 -3.53 -9.48 -18.55
N ARG A 235 -2.52 -9.80 -19.37
CA ARG A 235 -2.49 -11.03 -20.17
C ARG A 235 -2.36 -12.27 -19.29
N ASN A 236 -1.64 -12.19 -18.16
CA ASN A 236 -1.51 -13.31 -17.22
C ASN A 236 -2.84 -13.69 -16.59
N TYR A 237 -3.68 -12.70 -16.24
CA TYR A 237 -5.01 -12.94 -15.69
C TYR A 237 -6.05 -13.31 -16.77
N TYR A 238 -6.04 -12.61 -17.91
CA TYR A 238 -7.12 -12.67 -18.91
C TYR A 238 -6.63 -12.84 -20.35
N PRO A 239 -5.89 -13.91 -20.69
CA PRO A 239 -5.14 -14.00 -21.94
C PRO A 239 -6.01 -13.85 -23.19
N LYS A 240 -7.19 -14.48 -23.22
CA LYS A 240 -8.11 -14.42 -24.37
C LYS A 240 -8.77 -13.06 -24.53
N MET A 241 -9.21 -12.47 -23.41
CA MET A 241 -9.92 -11.18 -23.40
C MET A 241 -8.96 -10.06 -23.77
N THR A 242 -7.80 -9.99 -23.12
CA THR A 242 -6.78 -8.97 -23.34
C THR A 242 -6.30 -8.97 -24.80
N ASN A 243 -5.99 -10.15 -25.36
CA ASN A 243 -5.59 -10.25 -26.77
C ASN A 243 -6.69 -9.84 -27.76
N THR A 244 -7.96 -10.03 -27.39
CA THR A 244 -9.08 -9.60 -28.22
C THR A 244 -9.25 -8.08 -28.16
N LEU A 245 -9.17 -7.48 -26.97
CA LEU A 245 -9.29 -6.02 -26.81
C LEU A 245 -8.16 -5.26 -27.50
N VAL A 246 -6.91 -5.72 -27.35
CA VAL A 246 -5.75 -5.13 -28.04
C VAL A 246 -5.96 -5.12 -29.55
N ARG A 247 -6.48 -6.21 -30.13
CA ARG A 247 -6.75 -6.31 -31.57
C ARG A 247 -7.91 -5.43 -32.03
N ILE A 248 -9.01 -5.40 -31.27
CA ILE A 248 -10.24 -4.67 -31.66
C ILE A 248 -10.07 -3.16 -31.50
N PHE A 249 -9.44 -2.72 -30.41
CA PHE A 249 -9.35 -1.31 -30.05
C PHE A 249 -7.99 -0.68 -30.39
N SER A 250 -7.09 -1.43 -31.03
CA SER A 250 -5.72 -1.00 -31.34
C SER A 250 -5.00 -0.42 -30.11
N LEU A 251 -5.28 -0.99 -28.93
CA LEU A 251 -4.62 -0.58 -27.70
C LEU A 251 -3.14 -0.92 -27.79
N SER A 252 -2.30 -0.06 -27.24
CA SER A 252 -0.87 -0.34 -27.16
C SER A 252 -0.65 -1.68 -26.44
N SER A 253 0.24 -2.48 -27.02
CA SER A 253 0.75 -3.70 -26.41
C SER A 253 2.21 -3.56 -25.99
N ASP A 254 2.71 -2.32 -25.93
CA ASP A 254 4.04 -2.02 -25.45
C ASP A 254 4.10 -2.26 -23.93
N PRO A 255 4.96 -3.16 -23.42
CA PRO A 255 5.11 -3.37 -21.99
C PRO A 255 5.66 -2.13 -21.25
N HIS A 256 6.19 -1.13 -21.97
CA HIS A 256 6.58 0.15 -21.38
C HIS A 256 5.40 1.13 -21.23
N ASP A 257 4.19 0.75 -21.66
CA ASP A 257 2.98 1.51 -21.37
C ASP A 257 2.33 1.01 -20.08
N PHE A 258 2.61 1.75 -19.00
CA PHE A 258 2.08 1.45 -17.68
C PHE A 258 0.63 1.91 -17.53
N TYR A 259 -0.18 1.03 -16.94
CA TYR A 259 -1.50 1.33 -16.44
C TYR A 259 -1.42 1.85 -15.01
N GLN A 260 -2.41 2.65 -14.64
CA GLN A 260 -2.59 3.11 -13.29
C GLN A 260 -2.81 1.93 -12.34
N CYS A 261 -1.96 1.83 -11.32
CA CYS A 261 -2.08 0.80 -10.29
C CYS A 261 -3.30 1.02 -9.40
N PHE A 262 -3.73 -0.04 -8.73
CA PHE A 262 -4.93 -0.04 -7.90
C PHE A 262 -4.90 1.00 -6.76
N ALA A 263 -3.78 1.12 -6.05
CA ALA A 263 -3.61 2.07 -4.95
C ALA A 263 -3.68 3.53 -5.45
N TRP A 264 -2.93 3.88 -6.51
CA TRP A 264 -2.96 5.22 -7.10
C TRP A 264 -4.36 5.61 -7.62
N SER A 265 -5.13 4.63 -8.11
CA SER A 265 -6.50 4.85 -8.59
C SER A 265 -7.44 5.47 -7.53
N PHE A 266 -7.17 5.28 -6.23
CA PHE A 266 -7.93 5.95 -5.17
C PHE A 266 -7.60 7.44 -5.08
N LEU A 267 -6.33 7.83 -5.23
CA LEU A 267 -5.91 9.23 -5.16
C LEU A 267 -6.35 10.00 -6.40
N ALA A 268 -6.30 9.38 -7.59
CA ALA A 268 -6.69 10.04 -8.84
C ALA A 268 -8.21 10.16 -9.04
N ASN A 269 -9.04 9.50 -8.22
CA ASN A 269 -10.49 9.53 -8.41
C ASN A 269 -11.09 10.92 -8.12
N GLU A 270 -11.49 11.66 -9.16
CA GLU A 270 -12.02 13.03 -9.05
C GLU A 270 -13.25 13.18 -8.13
N GLN A 271 -14.04 12.11 -7.93
CA GLN A 271 -15.29 12.17 -7.15
C GLN A 271 -15.14 11.68 -5.69
N GLY A 272 -13.92 11.41 -5.25
CA GLY A 272 -13.62 10.97 -3.89
C GLY A 272 -12.37 10.11 -3.83
N GLY A 273 -12.50 8.88 -3.34
CA GLY A 273 -11.36 7.96 -3.21
C GLY A 273 -10.63 8.15 -1.89
N ALA A 274 -9.30 8.35 -1.92
CA ALA A 274 -8.43 8.45 -0.75
C ALA A 274 -7.55 9.71 -0.83
N ILE A 275 -6.96 10.10 0.31
CA ILE A 275 -5.96 11.18 0.37
C ILE A 275 -4.54 10.61 0.26
N ALA A 276 -4.35 9.39 0.76
CA ALA A 276 -3.10 8.64 0.67
C ALA A 276 -3.38 7.14 0.72
N THR A 277 -2.48 6.37 0.13
CA THR A 277 -2.49 4.90 0.19
C THR A 277 -1.10 4.36 0.46
N ILE A 278 -1.01 3.33 1.29
CA ILE A 278 0.19 2.53 1.49
C ILE A 278 -0.06 1.16 0.86
N GLY A 279 0.87 0.69 0.03
CA GLY A 279 0.75 -0.59 -0.66
C GLY A 279 2.08 -1.10 -1.17
N SER A 280 2.11 -2.38 -1.51
CA SER A 280 3.30 -3.08 -2.01
C SER A 280 3.45 -2.95 -3.53
N THR A 281 4.69 -2.82 -3.99
CA THR A 281 5.04 -2.85 -5.42
C THR A 281 5.21 -4.27 -5.96
N ARG A 282 5.40 -5.26 -5.08
CA ARG A 282 5.59 -6.69 -5.36
C ARG A 282 4.80 -7.56 -4.37
N THR A 283 5.25 -8.80 -4.16
CA THR A 283 4.55 -9.81 -3.36
C THR A 283 4.58 -9.54 -1.86
N ALA A 284 3.55 -8.89 -1.33
CA ALA A 284 3.39 -8.74 0.11
C ALA A 284 3.19 -10.08 0.86
N TYR A 285 4.18 -10.48 1.65
CA TYR A 285 4.05 -11.59 2.61
C TYR A 285 3.33 -11.16 3.88
N THR A 286 2.79 -12.12 4.62
CA THR A 286 2.26 -11.86 5.96
C THR A 286 2.49 -13.07 6.84
N TRP A 287 2.90 -12.85 8.09
CA TRP A 287 3.04 -13.90 9.09
C TRP A 287 2.05 -13.64 10.22
N VAL A 288 0.93 -14.34 10.17
CA VAL A 288 -0.20 -14.20 11.10
C VAL A 288 -0.65 -15.59 11.54
N ASP A 289 -0.90 -15.74 12.83
CA ASP A 289 -1.52 -16.93 13.40
C ASP A 289 -2.72 -16.55 14.28
N SER A 290 -3.31 -17.52 14.97
CA SER A 290 -4.46 -17.30 15.85
C SER A 290 -4.21 -16.30 17.01
N ASN A 291 -2.96 -16.06 17.38
CA ASN A 291 -2.57 -15.26 18.53
C ASN A 291 -2.14 -13.84 18.12
N GLY A 292 -1.63 -13.66 16.90
CA GLY A 292 -1.24 -12.33 16.44
C GLY A 292 -0.54 -12.27 15.09
N VAL A 293 0.16 -11.16 14.92
CA VAL A 293 0.84 -10.73 13.71
C VAL A 293 2.32 -10.57 14.06
N TYR A 294 3.21 -11.18 13.28
CA TYR A 294 4.63 -11.30 13.64
C TYR A 294 5.59 -10.78 12.58
N GLY A 295 5.14 -10.58 11.34
CA GLY A 295 5.99 -10.11 10.25
C GLY A 295 5.20 -9.91 8.95
N GLY A 296 5.92 -9.49 7.93
CA GLY A 296 5.37 -9.07 6.63
C GLY A 296 4.46 -7.83 6.69
N ALA A 297 3.67 -7.69 5.65
CA ALA A 297 2.68 -6.63 5.46
C ALA A 297 1.67 -6.49 6.60
N GLY A 298 1.30 -7.59 7.25
CA GLY A 298 0.44 -7.55 8.43
C GLY A 298 1.08 -6.74 9.57
N TYR A 299 2.37 -6.92 9.82
CA TYR A 299 3.09 -6.21 10.88
C TYR A 299 3.21 -4.71 10.53
N LEU A 300 3.60 -4.40 9.29
CA LEU A 300 3.63 -3.01 8.80
C LEU A 300 2.26 -2.33 8.91
N ASN A 301 1.17 -3.05 8.62
CA ASN A 301 -0.19 -2.55 8.73
C ASN A 301 -0.52 -2.18 10.19
N VAL A 302 -0.34 -3.12 11.13
CA VAL A 302 -0.62 -2.87 12.55
C VAL A 302 0.19 -1.69 13.09
N HIS A 303 1.49 -1.66 12.82
CA HIS A 303 2.38 -0.63 13.37
C HIS A 303 2.24 0.73 12.67
N PHE A 304 1.74 0.77 11.43
CA PHE A 304 1.35 2.03 10.79
C PHE A 304 0.22 2.70 11.57
N PHE A 305 -0.80 1.94 11.97
CA PHE A 305 -1.91 2.47 12.76
C PHE A 305 -1.52 2.71 14.23
N ASP A 306 -0.64 1.89 14.81
CA ASP A 306 -0.08 2.09 16.16
C ASP A 306 0.70 3.41 16.30
N ALA A 307 1.38 3.83 15.22
CA ALA A 307 2.09 5.10 15.19
C ALA A 307 1.16 6.33 15.21
N TYR A 308 -0.15 6.18 15.01
CA TYR A 308 -1.05 7.31 14.96
C TYR A 308 -1.11 8.08 16.29
N THR A 309 -0.83 9.37 16.23
CA THR A 309 -1.16 10.34 17.27
C THR A 309 -1.71 11.60 16.62
N ASP A 310 -2.58 12.34 17.30
CA ASP A 310 -3.10 13.60 16.75
C ASP A 310 -1.94 14.54 16.35
N GLY A 311 -1.94 15.00 15.10
CA GLY A 311 -0.90 15.86 14.53
C GLY A 311 0.30 15.15 13.89
N ILE A 312 0.34 13.81 13.87
CA ILE A 312 1.39 13.07 13.13
C ILE A 312 1.18 13.19 11.62
N THR A 313 2.26 13.25 10.84
CA THR A 313 2.16 13.16 9.38
C THR A 313 2.12 11.72 8.88
N ILE A 314 1.61 11.51 7.66
CA ILE A 314 1.52 10.16 7.08
C ILE A 314 2.91 9.55 6.86
N GLY A 315 3.87 10.35 6.40
CA GLY A 315 5.25 9.91 6.21
C GLY A 315 5.88 9.43 7.53
N GLN A 316 5.62 10.15 8.64
CA GLN A 316 6.06 9.73 9.97
C GLN A 316 5.43 8.41 10.42
N MET A 317 4.15 8.18 10.13
CA MET A 317 3.48 6.91 10.44
C MET A 317 4.12 5.74 9.69
N LEU A 318 4.41 5.90 8.39
CA LEU A 318 5.05 4.84 7.59
C LEU A 318 6.47 4.56 8.07
N THR A 319 7.30 5.59 8.26
CA THR A 319 8.66 5.44 8.78
C THR A 319 8.66 4.81 10.17
N SER A 320 7.74 5.20 11.05
CA SER A 320 7.63 4.58 12.39
C SER A 320 7.29 3.09 12.30
N SER A 321 6.42 2.70 11.36
CA SER A 321 6.07 1.31 11.12
C SER A 321 7.25 0.48 10.60
N GLN A 322 7.97 1.00 9.60
CA GLN A 322 9.17 0.36 9.06
C GLN A 322 10.25 0.22 10.14
N ASN A 323 10.51 1.28 10.91
CA ASN A 323 11.49 1.24 12.00
C ASN A 323 11.10 0.22 13.07
N ALA A 324 9.82 0.14 13.44
CA ALA A 324 9.33 -0.87 14.37
C ALA A 324 9.51 -2.29 13.82
N TYR A 325 9.29 -2.50 12.52
CA TYR A 325 9.54 -3.78 11.88
C TYR A 325 11.02 -4.17 11.95
N ILE A 326 11.92 -3.28 11.52
CA ILE A 326 13.37 -3.55 11.53
C ILE A 326 13.85 -3.89 12.95
N GLN A 327 13.37 -3.15 13.96
CA GLN A 327 13.77 -3.35 15.36
C GLN A 327 13.26 -4.65 15.98
N ASN A 328 12.04 -5.09 15.63
CA ASN A 328 11.38 -6.20 16.33
C ASN A 328 11.33 -7.51 15.54
N VAL A 329 11.40 -7.43 14.21
CA VAL A 329 11.38 -8.58 13.29
C VAL A 329 12.78 -8.82 12.72
N GLY A 330 13.45 -7.75 12.29
CA GLY A 330 14.78 -7.78 11.69
C GLY A 330 14.83 -7.10 10.31
N PRO A 331 16.02 -7.04 9.69
CA PRO A 331 16.22 -6.39 8.40
C PRO A 331 15.67 -7.25 7.25
N ASP A 332 14.35 -7.18 7.05
CA ASP A 332 13.65 -7.79 5.92
C ASP A 332 13.64 -6.80 4.75
N TYR A 333 14.75 -6.77 4.00
CA TYR A 333 14.97 -5.87 2.87
C TYR A 333 13.79 -5.88 1.90
N PHE A 334 13.30 -7.07 1.54
CA PHE A 334 12.18 -7.22 0.62
C PHE A 334 10.90 -6.54 1.14
N THR A 335 10.45 -6.87 2.35
CA THR A 335 9.20 -6.31 2.92
C THR A 335 9.30 -4.80 3.13
N ILE A 336 10.46 -4.30 3.58
CA ILE A 336 10.62 -2.88 3.89
C ILE A 336 10.67 -2.03 2.63
N GLU A 337 11.39 -2.48 1.61
CA GLU A 337 11.56 -1.75 0.35
C GLU A 337 10.32 -1.79 -0.56
N GLU A 338 9.49 -2.83 -0.48
CA GLU A 338 8.33 -2.97 -1.38
C GLU A 338 7.16 -2.06 -1.02
N PHE A 339 7.04 -1.65 0.24
CA PHE A 339 5.93 -0.84 0.72
C PHE A 339 6.21 0.66 0.55
N MET A 340 5.33 1.33 -0.20
CA MET A 340 5.49 2.75 -0.50
C MET A 340 4.27 3.58 -0.10
N LEU A 341 4.52 4.86 0.22
CA LEU A 341 3.49 5.88 0.39
C LEU A 341 3.18 6.54 -0.96
N LEU A 342 1.97 6.30 -1.47
CA LEU A 342 1.37 7.11 -2.52
C LEU A 342 0.53 8.21 -1.87
N GLY A 343 1.05 9.44 -1.88
CA GLY A 343 0.50 10.58 -1.17
C GLY A 343 1.58 11.59 -0.77
N ASP A 344 1.16 12.68 -0.15
CA ASP A 344 2.08 13.67 0.42
C ASP A 344 2.60 13.19 1.79
N PRO A 345 3.92 12.97 1.98
CA PRO A 345 4.50 12.50 3.24
C PRO A 345 4.42 13.52 4.37
N SER A 346 4.27 14.80 4.05
CA SER A 346 4.14 15.88 5.01
C SER A 346 2.70 16.12 5.46
N LEU A 347 1.72 15.48 4.81
CA LEU A 347 0.31 15.66 5.12
C LEU A 347 0.02 15.28 6.56
N MET A 348 -0.50 16.24 7.33
CA MET A 348 -0.89 16.04 8.72
C MET A 348 -2.20 15.25 8.81
N THR A 349 -2.17 14.12 9.50
CA THR A 349 -3.35 13.27 9.65
C THR A 349 -4.46 14.01 10.39
N GLY A 350 -5.65 14.07 9.78
CA GLY A 350 -6.78 14.82 10.34
C GLY A 350 -6.79 16.32 10.02
N GLY A 351 -5.81 16.85 9.29
CA GLY A 351 -5.74 18.26 8.87
C GLY A 351 -5.29 19.23 9.98
N TYR A 352 -4.97 20.47 9.61
CA TYR A 352 -4.47 21.50 10.53
C TYR A 352 -5.60 22.16 11.34
N GLN A 353 -5.32 22.42 12.62
CA GLN A 353 -6.19 23.18 13.51
C GLN A 353 -6.11 24.69 13.26
#